data_AF-A0A2W6BVZ1-F1
#
_entry.id   AF-A0A2W6BVZ1-F1
#
_cell.length_a   1.000
_cell.length_b   1.000
_cell.length_c   1.000
_cell.angle_alpha   90.00
_cell.angle_beta   90.00
_cell.angle_gamma   90.00
#
_symmetry.space_group_name_H-M   'P 1'
#
loop_
_entity.id
_entity.type
_entity.pdbx_description
1 polymer ?
#
loop_
_entity_poly.entity_id
_entity_poly.type
_entity_poly.pdbx_seq_one_letter_code
_entity_poly.pdbx_strand_id
1 'polypeptide(L)'
;MSAPAAEPSTDTTDWTASGLERGRGGDGGSARVPGQVHSLSPSRASDFKTCPLLYRLRSIDRLPERPSPDAVRGTVVHAVLERLYDLPAAERTLGAAVSLVGPQWQRLLELEPTLAELFGADPADPADPDHPDRADESAWLDSARALVEGYFTLEDPQRLEPAERECLVETELDDGLRLRGYVDRLDVTPTGDIRVVDYKTGGAPREAFEAKALFQMKFYALVLWRSRGVIPRMLRLIYLKDRDTLTYTPDEDELRRFERTLQAIWVAITRAMLTEDFRPSPGALCAWCDHQALCPAFGGTPPPYPHPEQDAEAPATAPPTTPV
;
A
#
# COMPACT_ATOMS: atom_id res chain seq x y z
N MET A 1 17.45 -52.49 12.41
CA MET A 1 18.58 -51.54 12.49
C MET A 1 18.00 -50.18 12.18
N SER A 2 17.66 -49.47 13.26
CA SER A 2 17.02 -48.16 13.22
C SER A 2 18.10 -47.08 13.30
N ALA A 3 18.02 -46.09 12.42
CA ALA A 3 18.77 -44.83 12.51
C ALA A 3 17.78 -43.67 12.28
N PRO A 4 17.99 -42.51 12.93
CA PRO A 4 16.92 -41.70 13.47
C PRO A 4 16.45 -40.55 12.56
N ALA A 5 15.26 -40.04 12.90
CA ALA A 5 14.63 -38.85 12.35
C ALA A 5 15.47 -37.59 12.60
N ALA A 6 15.56 -36.74 11.58
CA ALA A 6 16.10 -35.38 11.67
C ALA A 6 14.97 -34.41 12.02
N GLU A 7 15.17 -33.64 13.09
CA GLU A 7 14.28 -32.59 13.57
C GLU A 7 14.32 -31.36 12.63
N PRO A 8 13.19 -30.67 12.40
CA PRO A 8 13.17 -29.44 11.62
C PRO A 8 13.66 -28.25 12.47
N SER A 9 14.65 -27.54 11.95
CA SER A 9 15.19 -26.32 12.55
C SER A 9 14.18 -25.17 12.49
N THR A 10 13.85 -24.63 13.65
CA THR A 10 13.20 -23.33 13.82
C THR A 10 14.21 -22.23 13.52
N ASP A 11 14.07 -21.56 12.38
CA ASP A 11 14.83 -20.34 12.09
C ASP A 11 13.88 -19.15 12.00
N THR A 12 13.82 -18.42 13.12
CA THR A 12 13.06 -17.20 13.33
C THR A 12 13.85 -16.06 12.69
N THR A 13 13.42 -15.56 11.53
CA THR A 13 14.09 -14.41 10.90
C THR A 13 13.62 -13.11 11.55
N ASP A 14 14.51 -12.59 12.38
CA ASP A 14 14.47 -11.34 13.11
C ASP A 14 14.60 -10.13 12.15
N TRP A 15 13.70 -9.15 12.30
CA TRP A 15 13.65 -7.92 11.52
C TRP A 15 14.35 -6.80 12.30
N THR A 16 15.61 -6.52 11.98
CA THR A 16 16.23 -5.24 12.37
C THR A 16 17.13 -4.68 11.28
N ALA A 17 17.06 -3.35 11.15
CA ALA A 17 17.69 -2.55 10.13
C ALA A 17 19.19 -2.29 10.35
N SER A 18 19.88 -2.02 9.24
CA SER A 18 21.00 -1.06 9.06
C SER A 18 22.41 -1.61 8.80
N GLY A 19 23.11 -0.95 7.86
CA GLY A 19 24.58 -0.91 7.75
C GLY A 19 25.11 -1.43 6.40
N LEU A 20 25.21 -0.61 5.36
CA LEU A 20 26.38 0.20 4.99
C LEU A 20 27.62 -0.63 4.63
N GLU A 21 27.97 -0.73 3.34
CA GLU A 21 29.36 -0.92 2.93
C GLU A 21 29.69 -0.41 1.52
N ARG A 22 30.99 -0.11 1.34
CA ARG A 22 31.62 0.86 0.43
C ARG A 22 31.96 0.26 -0.94
N GLY A 23 31.89 1.09 -1.99
CA GLY A 23 32.53 0.84 -3.29
C GLY A 23 32.95 2.16 -3.96
N ARG A 24 34.25 2.31 -4.25
CA ARG A 24 34.87 3.46 -4.94
C ARG A 24 34.77 3.31 -6.47
N GLY A 25 34.50 4.43 -7.16
CA GLY A 25 35.11 4.77 -8.45
C GLY A 25 34.15 4.95 -9.64
N GLY A 26 34.21 6.14 -10.27
CA GLY A 26 33.91 6.33 -11.70
C GLY A 26 32.80 7.32 -12.04
N ASP A 27 33.21 8.54 -12.38
CA ASP A 27 32.47 9.79 -12.60
C ASP A 27 31.43 9.79 -13.75
N GLY A 28 30.39 10.62 -13.62
CA GLY A 28 29.43 10.94 -14.70
C GLY A 28 27.97 11.24 -14.29
N GLY A 29 27.63 11.22 -12.99
CA GLY A 29 26.24 11.32 -12.53
C GLY A 29 25.88 12.68 -11.93
N SER A 30 24.79 13.27 -12.42
CA SER A 30 24.07 14.39 -11.79
C SER A 30 24.05 14.24 -10.27
N ALA A 31 24.54 15.26 -9.56
CA ALA A 31 24.67 15.25 -8.11
C ALA A 31 23.33 14.88 -7.44
N ARG A 32 23.28 13.70 -6.80
CA ARG A 32 22.15 13.27 -5.97
C ARG A 32 22.17 14.08 -4.67
N VAL A 33 21.09 14.81 -4.40
CA VAL A 33 20.86 15.49 -3.11
C VAL A 33 20.37 14.42 -2.10
N PRO A 34 21.07 14.19 -0.98
CA PRO A 34 20.62 13.24 0.04
C PRO A 34 19.28 13.69 0.64
N GLY A 35 18.28 12.82 0.68
CA GLY A 35 16.97 13.09 1.30
C GLY A 35 15.82 13.41 0.33
N GLN A 36 16.10 13.60 -0.97
CA GLN A 36 15.06 13.78 -1.97
C GLN A 36 14.44 12.44 -2.34
N VAL A 37 13.13 12.29 -2.15
CA VAL A 37 12.44 11.02 -2.41
C VAL A 37 12.30 10.79 -3.90
N HIS A 38 13.34 10.28 -4.56
CA HIS A 38 13.33 9.95 -6.00
C HIS A 38 12.44 8.75 -6.37
N SER A 39 11.59 8.29 -5.45
CA SER A 39 10.69 7.17 -5.67
C SER A 39 9.24 7.60 -5.82
N LEU A 40 8.59 7.07 -6.85
CA LEU A 40 7.17 7.20 -7.08
C LEU A 40 6.51 5.84 -6.91
N SER A 41 5.37 5.81 -6.21
CA SER A 41 4.49 4.65 -6.09
C SER A 41 3.15 4.93 -6.76
N PRO A 42 2.33 3.90 -7.04
CA PRO A 42 0.99 4.11 -7.62
C PRO A 42 0.12 5.04 -6.78
N SER A 43 0.13 4.86 -5.45
CA SER A 43 -0.64 5.68 -4.50
C SER A 43 -0.16 7.13 -4.49
N ARG A 44 1.16 7.36 -4.40
CA ARG A 44 1.78 8.68 -4.43
C ARG A 44 1.48 9.46 -5.71
N ALA A 45 1.57 8.78 -6.87
CA ALA A 45 1.22 9.38 -8.14
C ALA A 45 -0.27 9.75 -8.19
N SER A 46 -1.13 8.87 -7.66
CA SER A 46 -2.58 9.11 -7.59
C SER A 46 -2.94 10.26 -6.65
N ASP A 47 -2.28 10.37 -5.50
CA ASP A 47 -2.47 11.47 -4.55
C ASP A 47 -2.11 12.80 -5.18
N PHE A 48 -0.94 12.90 -5.82
CA PHE A 48 -0.51 14.16 -6.44
C PHE A 48 -1.44 14.58 -7.58
N LYS A 49 -1.87 13.64 -8.42
CA LYS A 49 -2.88 13.89 -9.46
C LYS A 49 -4.22 14.34 -8.89
N THR A 50 -4.60 13.83 -7.73
CA THR A 50 -5.87 14.15 -7.08
C THR A 50 -5.81 15.52 -6.42
N CYS A 51 -4.76 15.77 -5.64
CA CYS A 51 -4.52 17.02 -4.93
C CYS A 51 -3.04 17.12 -4.53
N PRO A 52 -2.26 18.06 -5.10
CA PRO A 52 -0.87 18.27 -4.72
C PRO A 52 -0.67 18.51 -3.23
N LEU A 53 -1.58 19.24 -2.57
CA LEU A 53 -1.52 19.44 -1.12
C LEU A 53 -1.70 18.13 -0.34
N LEU A 54 -2.62 17.25 -0.76
CA LEU A 54 -2.80 15.94 -0.12
C LEU A 54 -1.52 15.11 -0.24
N TYR A 55 -0.89 15.09 -1.41
CA TYR A 55 0.39 14.43 -1.61
C TYR A 55 1.45 14.95 -0.64
N ARG A 56 1.56 16.26 -0.46
CA ARG A 56 2.50 16.85 0.50
C ARG A 56 2.23 16.36 1.91
N LEU A 57 1.00 16.54 2.40
CA LEU A 57 0.63 16.23 3.79
C LEU A 57 0.86 14.74 4.13
N ARG A 58 0.61 13.83 3.18
CA ARG A 58 0.79 12.38 3.36
C ARG A 58 2.21 11.89 3.10
N SER A 59 2.83 12.32 2.00
CA SER A 59 4.10 11.74 1.51
C SER A 59 5.34 12.49 1.98
N ILE A 60 5.22 13.79 2.24
CA ILE A 60 6.33 14.66 2.65
C ILE A 60 6.23 14.90 4.16
N ASP A 61 5.11 15.48 4.62
CA ASP A 61 4.91 15.84 6.03
C ASP A 61 4.60 14.60 6.89
N ARG A 62 4.11 13.52 6.27
CA ARG A 62 3.75 12.24 6.91
C ARG A 62 2.79 12.41 8.09
N LEU A 63 1.81 13.28 7.92
CA LEU A 63 0.79 13.50 8.93
C LEU A 63 -0.02 12.22 9.14
N PRO A 64 -0.37 11.89 10.39
CA PRO A 64 -1.18 10.71 10.69
C PRO A 64 -2.57 10.86 10.06
N GLU A 65 -3.06 9.77 9.50
CA GLU A 65 -4.43 9.60 9.00
C GLU A 65 -5.17 8.66 9.95
N ARG A 66 -6.48 8.83 10.11
CA ARG A 66 -7.27 7.91 10.94
C ARG A 66 -7.67 6.72 10.08
N PRO A 67 -7.17 5.50 10.36
CA PRO A 67 -7.57 4.35 9.58
C PRO A 67 -9.08 4.13 9.74
N SER A 68 -9.79 3.98 8.62
CA SER A 68 -11.21 3.65 8.65
C SER A 68 -11.41 2.14 8.85
N PRO A 69 -12.53 1.69 9.46
CA PRO A 69 -12.84 0.26 9.55
C PRO A 69 -12.80 -0.45 8.18
N ASP A 70 -13.15 0.25 7.10
CA ASP A 70 -13.09 -0.29 5.74
C ASP A 70 -11.65 -0.51 5.25
N ALA A 71 -10.74 0.43 5.54
CA ALA A 71 -9.33 0.30 5.20
C ALA A 71 -8.67 -0.86 5.98
N VAL A 72 -8.93 -0.94 7.29
CA VAL A 72 -8.44 -2.04 8.14
C VAL A 72 -8.98 -3.39 7.66
N ARG A 73 -10.24 -3.46 7.22
CA ARG A 73 -10.82 -4.68 6.68
C ARG A 73 -10.10 -5.12 5.42
N GLY A 74 -9.74 -4.16 4.57
CA GLY A 74 -8.86 -4.37 3.42
C GLY A 74 -7.57 -5.08 3.81
N THR A 75 -6.83 -4.52 4.76
CA THR A 75 -5.57 -5.08 5.25
C THR A 75 -5.73 -6.51 5.76
N VAL A 76 -6.74 -6.78 6.59
CA VAL A 76 -6.98 -8.14 7.12
C VAL A 76 -7.32 -9.12 6.00
N VAL A 77 -8.16 -8.74 5.05
CA VAL A 77 -8.54 -9.63 3.93
C VAL A 77 -7.34 -9.93 3.02
N HIS A 78 -6.50 -8.94 2.72
CA HIS A 78 -5.27 -9.15 1.94
C HIS A 78 -4.33 -10.11 2.66
N ALA A 79 -4.10 -9.90 3.96
CA ALA A 79 -3.27 -10.81 4.78
C ALA A 79 -3.84 -12.25 4.79
N VAL A 80 -5.16 -12.42 4.86
CA VAL A 80 -5.79 -13.75 4.78
C VAL A 80 -5.53 -14.40 3.42
N LEU A 81 -5.74 -13.67 2.33
CA LEU A 81 -5.53 -14.19 0.97
C LEU A 81 -4.05 -14.46 0.68
N GLU A 82 -3.15 -13.66 1.22
CA GLU A 82 -1.72 -13.97 1.23
C GLU A 82 -1.49 -15.29 1.95
N ARG A 83 -1.83 -15.40 3.24
CA ARG A 83 -1.52 -16.57 4.08
C ARG A 83 -2.21 -17.85 3.68
N LEU A 84 -3.35 -17.77 3.00
CA LEU A 84 -4.02 -18.93 2.41
C LEU A 84 -3.07 -19.76 1.54
N TYR A 85 -2.20 -19.11 0.77
CA TYR A 85 -1.28 -19.78 -0.13
C TYR A 85 -0.04 -20.38 0.55
N ASP A 86 0.17 -20.13 1.86
CA ASP A 86 1.18 -20.85 2.65
C ASP A 86 0.74 -22.29 2.93
N LEU A 87 -0.58 -22.56 2.86
CA LEU A 87 -1.12 -23.90 3.01
C LEU A 87 -0.83 -24.76 1.77
N PRO A 88 -0.67 -26.09 1.94
CA PRO A 88 -0.67 -27.02 0.81
C PRO A 88 -1.93 -26.84 -0.05
N ALA A 89 -1.81 -26.99 -1.37
CA ALA A 89 -2.89 -26.72 -2.31
C ALA A 89 -4.23 -27.41 -1.94
N ALA A 90 -4.19 -28.67 -1.50
CA ALA A 90 -5.39 -29.42 -1.09
C ALA A 90 -6.08 -28.85 0.18
N GLU A 91 -5.35 -28.11 1.00
CA GLU A 91 -5.84 -27.54 2.27
C GLU A 91 -6.36 -26.10 2.11
N ARG A 92 -6.16 -25.48 0.94
CA ARG A 92 -6.65 -24.12 0.59
C ARG A 92 -8.16 -24.09 0.40
N THR A 93 -8.90 -24.45 1.43
CA THR A 93 -10.36 -24.56 1.46
C THR A 93 -11.00 -23.27 1.98
N LEU A 94 -12.29 -23.07 1.70
CA LEU A 94 -13.04 -21.93 2.22
C LEU A 94 -13.00 -21.89 3.76
N GLY A 95 -13.21 -23.04 4.40
CA GLY A 95 -13.18 -23.15 5.87
C GLY A 95 -11.82 -22.74 6.44
N ALA A 96 -10.72 -23.17 5.81
CA ALA A 96 -9.38 -22.76 6.22
C ALA A 96 -9.19 -21.24 6.05
N ALA A 97 -9.56 -20.67 4.91
CA ALA A 97 -9.42 -19.24 4.64
C ALA A 97 -10.24 -18.36 5.62
N VAL A 98 -11.51 -18.72 5.86
CA VAL A 98 -12.37 -18.01 6.83
C VAL A 98 -11.82 -18.11 8.25
N SER A 99 -11.22 -19.24 8.62
CA SER A 99 -10.60 -19.42 9.94
C SER A 99 -9.36 -18.54 10.16
N LEU A 100 -8.70 -18.08 9.08
CA LEU A 100 -7.55 -17.17 9.16
C LEU A 100 -7.93 -15.73 9.53
N VAL A 101 -9.19 -15.30 9.33
CA VAL A 101 -9.62 -13.90 9.55
C VAL A 101 -9.36 -13.45 10.99
N GLY A 102 -9.76 -14.25 11.98
CA GLY A 102 -9.55 -13.92 13.40
C GLY A 102 -8.06 -13.79 13.77
N PRO A 103 -7.22 -14.81 13.47
CA PRO A 103 -5.78 -14.73 13.68
C PRO A 103 -5.10 -13.55 12.97
N GLN A 104 -5.49 -13.22 11.74
CA GLN A 104 -4.90 -12.06 11.03
C GLN A 104 -5.30 -10.73 11.66
N TRP A 105 -6.53 -10.62 12.16
CA TRP A 105 -6.94 -9.45 12.94
C TRP A 105 -6.13 -9.31 14.23
N GLN A 106 -5.96 -10.39 15.00
CA GLN A 106 -5.16 -10.36 16.23
C GLN A 106 -3.70 -9.99 15.95
N ARG A 107 -3.10 -10.53 14.88
CA ARG A 107 -1.75 -10.16 14.45
C ARG A 107 -1.64 -8.67 14.11
N LEU A 108 -2.67 -8.11 13.47
CA LEU A 108 -2.68 -6.69 13.14
C LEU A 108 -2.78 -5.82 14.41
N LEU A 109 -3.59 -6.23 15.40
CA LEU A 109 -3.65 -5.58 16.71
C LEU A 109 -2.34 -5.65 17.49
N GLU A 110 -1.58 -6.75 17.38
CA GLU A 110 -0.25 -6.86 18.00
C GLU A 110 0.74 -5.84 17.41
N LEU A 111 0.63 -5.55 16.11
CA LEU A 111 1.49 -4.57 15.42
C LEU A 111 1.02 -3.14 15.64
N GLU A 112 -0.30 -2.91 15.70
CA GLU A 112 -0.91 -1.59 15.85
C GLU A 112 -2.07 -1.63 16.86
N PRO A 113 -1.77 -1.62 18.17
CA PRO A 113 -2.78 -1.76 19.22
C PRO A 113 -3.88 -0.69 19.21
N THR A 114 -3.58 0.50 18.68
CA THR A 114 -4.53 1.61 18.56
C THR A 114 -5.70 1.31 17.63
N LEU A 115 -5.60 0.30 16.76
CA LEU A 115 -6.72 -0.12 15.90
C LEU A 115 -7.89 -0.72 16.69
N ALA A 116 -7.66 -1.19 17.92
CA ALA A 116 -8.74 -1.66 18.79
C ALA A 116 -9.76 -0.53 19.07
N GLU A 117 -9.29 0.72 19.15
CA GLU A 117 -10.13 1.90 19.40
C GLU A 117 -11.21 2.11 18.33
N LEU A 118 -11.05 1.51 17.14
CA LEU A 118 -12.06 1.55 16.07
C LEU A 118 -13.33 0.76 16.40
N PHE A 119 -13.25 -0.23 17.30
CA PHE A 119 -14.34 -1.15 17.64
C PHE A 119 -14.70 -1.18 19.14
N GLY A 120 -13.97 -0.44 19.99
CA GLY A 120 -14.26 -0.17 21.42
C GLY A 120 -12.99 0.22 22.19
N ALA A 121 -12.96 0.95 23.30
CA ALA A 121 -13.95 1.53 24.19
C ALA A 121 -13.35 2.86 24.71
N ASP A 122 -14.15 3.87 25.05
CA ASP A 122 -13.64 4.96 25.89
C ASP A 122 -13.24 4.33 27.24
N PRO A 123 -11.97 4.40 27.68
CA PRO A 123 -11.58 3.94 29.01
C PRO A 123 -12.35 4.66 30.14
N ALA A 124 -12.99 5.80 29.85
CA ALA A 124 -13.74 6.61 30.79
C ALA A 124 -15.25 6.29 30.89
N ASP A 125 -15.84 5.51 29.97
CA ASP A 125 -17.27 5.16 30.08
C ASP A 125 -17.64 3.75 29.57
N PRO A 126 -17.61 2.75 30.47
CA PRO A 126 -18.04 1.37 30.18
C PRO A 126 -19.56 1.19 30.02
N ALA A 127 -20.39 2.24 30.21
CA ALA A 127 -21.80 2.07 30.53
C ALA A 127 -22.80 2.40 29.40
N ASP A 128 -22.36 2.84 28.21
CA ASP A 128 -23.28 3.03 27.07
C ASP A 128 -23.02 2.02 25.92
N PRO A 129 -23.67 0.83 25.96
CA PRO A 129 -23.60 -0.15 24.88
C PRO A 129 -24.31 0.28 23.58
N ASP A 130 -25.09 1.37 23.58
CA ASP A 130 -25.92 1.82 22.44
C ASP A 130 -25.34 3.04 21.70
N HIS A 131 -24.06 3.41 21.93
CA HIS A 131 -23.45 4.55 21.23
C HIS A 131 -23.47 4.34 19.71
N PRO A 132 -24.11 5.24 18.92
CA PRO A 132 -24.45 5.02 17.51
C PRO A 132 -23.26 4.90 16.56
N ASP A 133 -22.07 5.36 16.97
CA ASP A 133 -20.82 5.29 16.20
C ASP A 133 -19.94 4.06 16.52
N ARG A 134 -20.40 3.11 17.37
CA ARG A 134 -19.66 1.87 17.62
C ARG A 134 -19.79 0.92 16.43
N ALA A 135 -18.70 0.69 15.73
CA ALA A 135 -18.63 -0.46 14.83
C ALA A 135 -18.54 -1.74 15.68
N ASP A 136 -19.51 -2.63 15.54
CA ASP A 136 -19.47 -3.96 16.17
C ASP A 136 -18.31 -4.77 15.56
N GLU A 137 -17.29 -5.05 16.36
CA GLU A 137 -16.12 -5.84 15.95
C GLU A 137 -16.51 -7.20 15.36
N SER A 138 -17.50 -7.87 15.96
CA SER A 138 -17.97 -9.18 15.50
C SER A 138 -18.60 -9.05 14.11
N ALA A 139 -19.52 -8.10 13.94
CA ALA A 139 -20.15 -7.84 12.65
C ALA A 139 -19.14 -7.41 11.58
N TRP A 140 -18.12 -6.63 11.97
CA TRP A 140 -17.04 -6.24 11.09
C TRP A 140 -16.16 -7.43 10.67
N LEU A 141 -15.80 -8.31 11.61
CA LEU A 141 -15.08 -9.55 11.29
C LEU A 141 -15.91 -10.45 10.37
N ASP A 142 -17.22 -10.55 10.58
CA ASP A 142 -18.12 -11.30 9.69
C ASP A 142 -18.16 -10.69 8.29
N SER A 143 -18.12 -9.35 8.18
CA SER A 143 -18.00 -8.68 6.88
C SER A 143 -16.67 -8.98 6.18
N ALA A 144 -15.57 -9.17 6.93
CA ALA A 144 -14.30 -9.61 6.37
C ALA A 144 -14.37 -11.06 5.86
N ARG A 145 -15.00 -11.97 6.63
CA ARG A 145 -15.26 -13.35 6.23
C ARG A 145 -16.08 -13.42 4.94
N ALA A 146 -17.12 -12.59 4.81
CA ALA A 146 -17.93 -12.52 3.60
C ALA A 146 -17.14 -12.10 2.34
N LEU A 147 -16.12 -11.25 2.49
CA LEU A 147 -15.22 -10.89 1.37
C LEU A 147 -14.31 -12.08 0.98
N VAL A 148 -13.80 -12.81 1.97
CA VAL A 148 -13.03 -14.04 1.74
C VAL A 148 -13.90 -15.11 1.08
N GLU A 149 -15.17 -15.26 1.48
CA GLU A 149 -16.14 -16.12 0.80
C GLU A 149 -16.35 -15.69 -0.66
N GLY A 150 -16.44 -14.38 -0.92
CA GLY A 150 -16.54 -13.82 -2.25
C GLY A 150 -15.39 -14.28 -3.17
N TYR A 151 -14.16 -14.32 -2.66
CA TYR A 151 -13.00 -14.83 -3.41
C TYR A 151 -13.21 -16.26 -3.94
N PHE A 152 -13.72 -17.17 -3.12
CA PHE A 152 -13.95 -18.57 -3.50
C PHE A 152 -15.05 -18.77 -4.55
N THR A 153 -15.84 -17.73 -4.82
CA THR A 153 -16.80 -17.74 -5.95
C THR A 153 -16.15 -17.39 -7.28
N LEU A 154 -14.97 -16.76 -7.25
CA LEU A 154 -14.26 -16.25 -8.42
C LEU A 154 -13.09 -17.15 -8.83
N GLU A 155 -12.37 -17.69 -7.85
CA GLU A 155 -11.20 -18.53 -8.10
C GLU A 155 -11.18 -19.76 -7.18
N ASP A 156 -10.56 -20.83 -7.68
CA ASP A 156 -10.27 -22.03 -6.91
C ASP A 156 -8.77 -22.02 -6.51
N PRO A 157 -8.43 -21.63 -5.27
CA PRO A 157 -7.04 -21.52 -4.82
C PRO A 157 -6.33 -22.87 -4.74
N GLN A 158 -7.04 -24.00 -4.76
CA GLN A 158 -6.43 -25.33 -4.79
C GLN A 158 -5.77 -25.63 -6.15
N ARG A 159 -6.11 -24.86 -7.19
CA ARG A 159 -5.63 -25.03 -8.56
C ARG A 159 -4.65 -23.94 -9.00
N LEU A 160 -4.27 -23.07 -8.08
CA LEU A 160 -3.40 -21.93 -8.33
C LEU A 160 -2.13 -22.09 -7.51
N GLU A 161 -0.98 -21.80 -8.12
CA GLU A 161 0.30 -21.68 -7.43
C GLU A 161 0.91 -20.33 -7.82
N PRO A 162 0.66 -19.28 -7.04
CA PRO A 162 1.23 -17.97 -7.30
C PRO A 162 2.76 -18.02 -7.25
N ALA A 163 3.42 -17.34 -8.18
CA ALA A 163 4.87 -17.25 -8.18
C ALA A 163 5.36 -16.35 -7.04
N GLU A 164 4.65 -15.23 -6.81
CA GLU A 164 4.96 -14.26 -5.76
C GLU A 164 3.67 -13.68 -5.18
N ARG A 165 3.71 -13.31 -3.90
CA ARG A 165 2.61 -12.69 -3.14
C ARG A 165 3.17 -11.52 -2.34
N GLU A 166 2.39 -10.44 -2.19
CA GLU A 166 2.78 -9.21 -1.48
C GLU A 166 4.20 -8.75 -1.88
N CYS A 167 4.51 -8.86 -3.17
CA CYS A 167 5.87 -8.77 -3.66
C CYS A 167 6.26 -7.33 -3.97
N LEU A 168 7.46 -6.95 -3.57
CA LEU A 168 8.00 -5.67 -3.93
C LEU A 168 8.48 -5.69 -5.38
N VAL A 169 7.89 -4.82 -6.21
CA VAL A 169 8.35 -4.57 -7.57
C VAL A 169 8.95 -3.19 -7.67
N GLU A 170 10.11 -3.09 -8.33
CA GLU A 170 10.78 -1.82 -8.56
C GLU A 170 11.62 -1.79 -9.82
N THR A 171 11.83 -0.59 -10.33
CA THR A 171 12.69 -0.30 -11.48
C THR A 171 13.15 1.16 -11.42
N GLU A 172 14.31 1.46 -11.99
CA GLU A 172 14.79 2.83 -12.22
C GLU A 172 14.65 3.12 -13.71
N LEU A 173 13.95 4.20 -14.06
CA LEU A 173 13.82 4.67 -15.44
C LEU A 173 15.09 5.39 -15.89
N ASP A 174 15.24 5.62 -17.20
CA ASP A 174 16.42 6.24 -17.82
C ASP A 174 16.72 7.66 -17.29
N ASP A 175 15.71 8.36 -16.77
CA ASP A 175 15.83 9.70 -16.16
C ASP A 175 16.14 9.66 -14.66
N GLY A 176 16.39 8.48 -14.10
CA GLY A 176 16.70 8.26 -12.68
C GLY A 176 15.47 8.19 -11.76
N LEU A 177 14.25 8.27 -12.29
CA LEU A 177 13.03 8.07 -11.50
C LEU A 177 12.91 6.60 -11.07
N ARG A 178 12.89 6.33 -9.77
CA ARG A 178 12.60 5.00 -9.25
C ARG A 178 11.09 4.81 -9.14
N LEU A 179 10.56 3.80 -9.82
CA LEU A 179 9.19 3.34 -9.64
C LEU A 179 9.20 2.16 -8.68
N ARG A 180 8.34 2.19 -7.66
CA ARG A 180 8.26 1.14 -6.65
C ARG A 180 6.83 0.92 -6.17
N GLY A 181 6.43 -0.34 -5.98
CA GLY A 181 5.16 -0.68 -5.36
C GLY A 181 5.09 -2.13 -4.92
N TYR A 182 3.99 -2.49 -4.27
CA TYR A 182 3.71 -3.86 -3.84
C TYR A 182 2.57 -4.42 -4.68
N VAL A 183 2.74 -5.63 -5.18
CA VAL A 183 1.71 -6.37 -5.93
C VAL A 183 1.20 -7.50 -5.05
N ASP A 184 -0.12 -7.56 -4.85
CA ASP A 184 -0.76 -8.57 -4.01
C ASP A 184 -0.43 -9.99 -4.48
N ARG A 185 -0.54 -10.27 -5.80
CA ARG A 185 -0.25 -11.59 -6.35
C ARG A 185 0.25 -11.54 -7.81
N LEU A 186 1.30 -12.30 -8.08
CA LEU A 186 1.79 -12.59 -9.43
C LEU A 186 1.65 -14.07 -9.74
N ASP A 187 0.94 -14.38 -10.81
CA ASP A 187 0.87 -15.73 -11.36
C ASP A 187 1.76 -15.81 -12.61
N VAL A 188 2.61 -16.83 -12.68
CA VAL A 188 3.50 -17.06 -13.84
C VAL A 188 3.22 -18.44 -14.40
N THR A 189 2.90 -18.50 -15.69
CA THR A 189 2.69 -19.76 -16.39
C THR A 189 4.03 -20.45 -16.71
N PRO A 190 4.04 -21.76 -17.04
CA PRO A 190 5.26 -22.44 -17.48
C PRO A 190 5.91 -21.83 -18.73
N THR A 191 5.14 -21.12 -19.57
CA THR A 191 5.64 -20.38 -20.75
C THR A 191 6.22 -19.01 -20.41
N GLY A 192 6.13 -18.58 -19.15
CA GLY A 192 6.64 -17.29 -18.67
C GLY A 192 5.64 -16.13 -18.81
N ASP A 193 4.41 -16.38 -19.25
CA ASP A 193 3.38 -15.34 -19.26
C ASP A 193 2.98 -14.97 -17.84
N ILE A 194 2.95 -13.65 -17.57
CA ILE A 194 2.68 -13.08 -16.25
C ILE A 194 1.23 -12.57 -16.18
N ARG A 195 0.52 -12.91 -15.12
CA ARG A 195 -0.74 -12.29 -14.70
C ARG A 195 -0.54 -11.54 -13.39
N VAL A 196 -0.84 -10.25 -13.39
CA VAL A 196 -0.83 -9.39 -12.20
C VAL A 196 -2.23 -9.37 -11.62
N VAL A 197 -2.37 -9.69 -10.33
CA VAL A 197 -3.65 -9.71 -9.63
C VAL A 197 -3.58 -8.77 -8.43
N ASP A 198 -4.62 -7.96 -8.27
CA ASP A 198 -4.82 -7.08 -7.11
C ASP A 198 -6.27 -7.27 -6.62
N TYR A 199 -6.41 -7.43 -5.30
CA TYR A 199 -7.68 -7.68 -4.64
C TYR A 199 -8.30 -6.34 -4.22
N LYS A 200 -9.60 -6.20 -4.41
CA LYS A 200 -10.37 -5.01 -4.00
C LYS A 200 -11.50 -5.43 -3.07
N THR A 201 -11.47 -4.91 -1.86
CA THR A 201 -12.52 -5.09 -0.84
C THR A 201 -13.67 -4.08 -0.96
N GLY A 202 -13.43 -2.98 -1.67
CA GLY A 202 -14.46 -2.01 -2.05
C GLY A 202 -15.32 -2.48 -3.23
N GLY A 203 -16.34 -1.68 -3.55
CA GLY A 203 -17.21 -1.97 -4.69
C GLY A 203 -16.53 -1.74 -6.04
N ALA A 204 -16.95 -2.51 -7.05
CA ALA A 204 -16.54 -2.38 -8.43
C ALA A 204 -16.86 -0.97 -8.96
N PRO A 205 -15.90 -0.31 -9.63
CA PRO A 205 -16.15 0.98 -10.23
C PRO A 205 -17.20 0.83 -11.34
N ARG A 206 -18.01 1.87 -11.55
CA ARG A 206 -18.76 1.99 -12.80
C ARG A 206 -17.78 2.15 -13.96
N GLU A 207 -18.19 1.75 -15.17
CA GLU A 207 -17.37 1.82 -16.40
C GLU A 207 -16.60 3.14 -16.57
N ALA A 208 -17.26 4.27 -16.30
CA ALA A 208 -16.65 5.62 -16.37
C ALA A 208 -15.43 5.83 -15.43
N PHE A 209 -15.24 4.98 -14.42
CA PHE A 209 -14.17 5.09 -13.43
C PHE A 209 -13.13 3.96 -13.54
N GLU A 210 -13.27 3.03 -14.48
CA GLU A 210 -12.30 1.95 -14.70
C GLU A 210 -10.90 2.48 -15.02
N ALA A 211 -10.80 3.59 -15.75
CA ALA A 211 -9.52 4.21 -16.06
C ALA A 211 -8.71 4.58 -14.79
N LYS A 212 -9.38 4.95 -13.70
CA LYS A 212 -8.73 5.22 -12.41
C LYS A 212 -8.25 3.93 -11.76
N ALA A 213 -9.06 2.87 -11.81
CA ALA A 213 -8.70 1.56 -11.27
C ALA A 213 -7.51 0.94 -12.04
N LEU A 214 -7.49 1.07 -13.36
CA LEU A 214 -6.41 0.56 -14.22
C LEU A 214 -5.10 1.34 -14.10
N PHE A 215 -5.10 2.56 -13.56
CA PHE A 215 -3.87 3.35 -13.38
C PHE A 215 -2.86 2.61 -12.50
N GLN A 216 -3.30 2.06 -11.37
CA GLN A 216 -2.45 1.28 -10.47
C GLN A 216 -1.94 0.01 -11.17
N MET A 217 -2.80 -0.68 -11.92
CA MET A 217 -2.42 -1.90 -12.62
C MET A 217 -1.40 -1.65 -13.74
N LYS A 218 -1.57 -0.57 -14.53
CA LYS A 218 -0.61 -0.16 -15.57
C LYS A 218 0.74 0.24 -14.98
N PHE A 219 0.75 0.78 -13.76
CA PHE A 219 1.98 1.04 -13.02
C PHE A 219 2.76 -0.26 -12.77
N TYR A 220 2.11 -1.28 -12.22
CA TYR A 220 2.78 -2.57 -11.99
C TYR A 220 3.21 -3.24 -13.29
N ALA A 221 2.37 -3.18 -14.32
CA ALA A 221 2.72 -3.69 -15.64
C ALA A 221 4.00 -3.05 -16.20
N LEU A 222 4.12 -1.72 -16.07
CA LEU A 222 5.29 -0.98 -16.49
C LEU A 222 6.53 -1.37 -15.67
N VAL A 223 6.41 -1.42 -14.34
CA VAL A 223 7.53 -1.80 -13.46
C VAL A 223 8.03 -3.21 -13.78
N LEU A 224 7.13 -4.17 -13.96
CA LEU A 224 7.47 -5.54 -14.34
C LEU A 224 8.11 -5.61 -15.73
N TRP A 225 7.59 -4.84 -16.69
CA TRP A 225 8.18 -4.80 -18.02
C TRP A 225 9.61 -4.25 -18.00
N ARG A 226 9.86 -3.16 -17.27
CA ARG A 226 11.20 -2.56 -17.18
C ARG A 226 12.18 -3.39 -16.34
N SER A 227 11.71 -4.06 -15.30
CA SER A 227 12.57 -4.89 -14.43
C SER A 227 12.82 -6.30 -14.97
N ARG A 228 11.83 -6.93 -15.63
CA ARG A 228 11.89 -8.33 -16.07
C ARG A 228 11.94 -8.50 -17.60
N GLY A 229 11.76 -7.43 -18.36
CA GLY A 229 11.74 -7.47 -19.84
C GLY A 229 10.47 -8.07 -20.44
N VAL A 230 9.45 -8.36 -19.64
CA VAL A 230 8.21 -9.03 -20.08
C VAL A 230 7.01 -8.15 -19.73
N ILE A 231 6.18 -7.84 -20.74
CA ILE A 231 4.88 -7.20 -20.52
C ILE A 231 3.91 -8.25 -19.99
N PRO A 232 3.26 -8.04 -18.82
CA PRO A 232 2.26 -8.97 -18.33
C PRO A 232 1.13 -9.16 -19.34
N ARG A 233 0.72 -10.41 -19.56
CA ARG A 233 -0.38 -10.75 -20.48
C ARG A 233 -1.74 -10.34 -19.95
N MET A 234 -1.89 -10.25 -18.64
CA MET A 234 -3.16 -9.95 -18.01
C MET A 234 -2.95 -9.17 -16.72
N LEU A 235 -3.71 -8.10 -16.58
CA LEU A 235 -3.94 -7.40 -15.33
C LEU A 235 -5.36 -7.76 -14.88
N ARG A 236 -5.51 -8.15 -13.62
CA ARG A 236 -6.79 -8.56 -13.05
C ARG A 236 -7.03 -7.86 -11.74
N LEU A 237 -8.17 -7.18 -11.64
CA LEU A 237 -8.72 -6.69 -10.38
C LEU A 237 -9.84 -7.63 -9.96
N ILE A 238 -9.79 -8.12 -8.72
CA ILE A 238 -10.81 -9.01 -8.16
C ILE A 238 -11.61 -8.22 -7.13
N TYR A 239 -12.87 -7.90 -7.45
CA TYR A 239 -13.79 -7.20 -6.56
C TYR A 239 -14.51 -8.20 -5.67
N LEU A 240 -13.99 -8.39 -4.47
CA LEU A 240 -14.44 -9.42 -3.53
C LEU A 240 -15.88 -9.22 -3.07
N LYS A 241 -16.28 -7.95 -2.88
CA LYS A 241 -17.62 -7.58 -2.43
C LYS A 241 -18.69 -7.93 -3.47
N ASP A 242 -18.43 -7.59 -4.72
CA ASP A 242 -19.40 -7.76 -5.81
C ASP A 242 -19.27 -9.10 -6.54
N ARG A 243 -18.25 -9.88 -6.19
CA ARG A 243 -17.92 -11.16 -6.82
C ARG A 243 -17.73 -11.00 -8.32
N ASP A 244 -16.94 -9.99 -8.69
CA ASP A 244 -16.70 -9.63 -10.08
C ASP A 244 -15.21 -9.42 -10.33
N THR A 245 -14.81 -9.50 -11.61
CA THR A 245 -13.42 -9.30 -12.02
C THR A 245 -13.33 -8.34 -13.20
N LEU A 246 -12.44 -7.36 -13.10
CA LEU A 246 -12.02 -6.56 -14.25
C LEU A 246 -10.71 -7.15 -14.79
N THR A 247 -10.68 -7.45 -16.09
CA THR A 247 -9.46 -7.93 -16.75
C THR A 247 -9.03 -6.97 -17.86
N TYR A 248 -7.72 -6.81 -18.00
CA TYR A 248 -7.14 -5.90 -18.98
C TYR A 248 -5.83 -6.48 -19.54
N THR A 249 -5.64 -6.38 -20.85
CA THR A 249 -4.40 -6.79 -21.53
C THR A 249 -3.63 -5.53 -21.95
N PRO A 250 -2.51 -5.20 -21.29
CA PRO A 250 -1.72 -4.04 -21.65
C PRO A 250 -0.91 -4.30 -22.93
N ASP A 251 -0.74 -3.26 -23.74
CA ASP A 251 0.16 -3.27 -24.89
C ASP A 251 1.38 -2.36 -24.66
N GLU A 252 2.40 -2.55 -25.48
CA GLU A 252 3.67 -1.84 -25.36
C GLU A 252 3.54 -0.33 -25.57
N ASP A 253 2.81 0.10 -26.59
CA ASP A 253 2.67 1.51 -26.94
C ASP A 253 1.93 2.27 -25.85
N GLU A 254 0.93 1.63 -25.23
CA GLU A 254 0.26 2.15 -24.06
C GLU A 254 1.21 2.30 -22.87
N LEU A 255 1.98 1.27 -22.53
CA LEU A 255 2.91 1.36 -21.40
C LEU A 255 3.98 2.44 -21.63
N ARG A 256 4.42 2.65 -22.88
CA ARG A 256 5.30 3.77 -23.25
C ARG A 256 4.63 5.14 -23.05
N ARG A 257 3.34 5.28 -23.39
CA ARG A 257 2.57 6.52 -23.09
C ARG A 257 2.38 6.71 -21.58
N PHE A 258 2.14 5.64 -20.86
CA PHE A 258 1.96 5.64 -19.42
C PHE A 258 3.25 6.05 -18.70
N GLU A 259 4.41 5.54 -19.12
CA GLU A 259 5.72 5.95 -18.63
C GLU A 259 5.93 7.46 -18.75
N ARG A 260 5.69 8.04 -19.93
CA ARG A 260 5.77 9.50 -20.13
C ARG A 260 4.83 10.27 -19.20
N THR A 261 3.67 9.70 -18.89
CA THR A 261 2.72 10.29 -17.93
C THR A 261 3.31 10.30 -16.52
N LEU A 262 3.94 9.20 -16.08
CA LEU A 262 4.62 9.14 -14.78
C LEU A 262 5.80 10.10 -14.69
N GLN A 263 6.59 10.21 -15.75
CA GLN A 263 7.69 11.18 -15.84
C GLN A 263 7.17 12.63 -15.73
N ALA A 264 6.08 12.95 -16.42
CA ALA A 264 5.46 14.28 -16.32
C ALA A 264 4.92 14.58 -14.92
N ILE A 265 4.31 13.58 -14.25
CA ILE A 265 3.90 13.70 -12.84
C ILE A 265 5.11 13.96 -11.95
N TRP A 266 6.21 13.23 -12.17
CA TRP A 266 7.44 13.39 -11.40
C TRP A 266 8.09 14.77 -11.56
N VAL A 267 8.12 15.30 -12.79
CA VAL A 267 8.57 16.67 -13.06
C VAL A 267 7.70 17.68 -12.29
N ALA A 268 6.38 17.50 -12.29
CA ALA A 268 5.47 18.37 -11.56
C ALA A 268 5.66 18.29 -10.03
N ILE A 269 5.85 17.08 -9.48
CA ILE A 269 6.18 16.87 -8.06
C ILE A 269 7.49 17.57 -7.70
N THR A 270 8.53 17.36 -8.52
CA THR A 270 9.85 17.95 -8.27
C THR A 270 9.78 19.48 -8.30
N ARG A 271 9.05 20.05 -9.26
CA ARG A 271 8.80 21.50 -9.30
C ARG A 271 8.08 21.98 -8.05
N ALA A 272 7.02 21.30 -7.62
CA ALA A 272 6.28 21.67 -6.40
C ALA A 272 7.15 21.58 -5.15
N MET A 273 8.05 20.59 -5.05
CA MET A 273 9.02 20.48 -3.96
C MET A 273 10.03 21.65 -3.98
N LEU A 274 10.53 22.03 -5.17
CA LEU A 274 11.51 23.11 -5.31
C LEU A 274 10.92 24.50 -5.03
N THR A 275 9.64 24.71 -5.35
CA THR A 275 8.96 25.99 -5.14
C THR A 275 8.10 26.01 -3.88
N GLU A 276 8.03 24.89 -3.16
CA GLU A 276 7.14 24.64 -2.01
C GLU A 276 5.65 24.95 -2.29
N ASP A 277 5.25 24.95 -3.57
CA ASP A 277 3.90 25.34 -4.02
C ASP A 277 3.05 24.10 -4.27
N PHE A 278 2.41 23.61 -3.21
CA PHE A 278 1.46 22.49 -3.25
C PHE A 278 0.03 23.00 -3.16
N ARG A 279 -0.55 23.33 -4.32
CA ARG A 279 -1.90 23.90 -4.37
C ARG A 279 -2.96 22.84 -4.04
N PRO A 280 -3.97 23.16 -3.19
CA PRO A 280 -5.12 22.30 -3.02
C PRO A 280 -5.93 22.23 -4.33
N SER A 281 -6.56 21.09 -4.57
CA SER A 281 -7.48 20.88 -5.70
C SER A 281 -8.86 20.49 -5.16
N PRO A 282 -9.72 21.47 -4.79
CA PRO A 282 -11.02 21.20 -4.19
C PRO A 282 -11.91 20.36 -5.11
N GLY A 283 -12.60 19.37 -4.54
CA GLY A 283 -13.50 18.48 -5.26
C GLY A 283 -14.32 17.60 -4.31
N ALA A 284 -15.12 16.68 -4.85
CA ALA A 284 -16.01 15.83 -4.05
C ALA A 284 -15.29 14.99 -2.99
N LEU A 285 -14.02 14.63 -3.23
CA LEU A 285 -13.21 13.86 -2.29
C LEU A 285 -12.79 14.66 -1.04
N CYS A 286 -12.89 15.99 -1.06
CA CYS A 286 -12.55 16.81 0.11
C CYS A 286 -13.43 16.51 1.32
N ALA A 287 -14.66 16.03 1.12
CA ALA A 287 -15.55 15.62 2.21
C ALA A 287 -15.02 14.42 3.02
N TRP A 288 -14.06 13.68 2.47
CA TRP A 288 -13.45 12.47 3.05
C TRP A 288 -11.94 12.63 3.28
N CYS A 289 -11.44 13.88 3.25
CA CYS A 289 -10.03 14.17 3.42
C CYS A 289 -9.72 14.42 4.90
N ASP A 290 -8.93 13.56 5.53
CA ASP A 290 -8.51 13.65 6.94
C ASP A 290 -7.80 14.97 7.28
N HIS A 291 -7.22 15.62 6.28
CA HIS A 291 -6.47 16.87 6.46
C HIS A 291 -7.25 18.13 6.03
N GLN A 292 -8.58 18.05 5.89
CA GLN A 292 -9.39 19.21 5.50
C GLN A 292 -9.18 20.41 6.42
N ALA A 293 -9.04 20.19 7.74
CA ALA A 293 -8.79 21.23 8.73
C ALA A 293 -7.47 22.00 8.50
N LEU A 294 -6.52 21.42 7.77
CA LEU A 294 -5.23 22.04 7.42
C LEU A 294 -5.25 22.67 6.02
N CYS A 295 -6.35 22.54 5.27
CA CYS A 295 -6.42 22.94 3.88
C CYS A 295 -6.80 24.43 3.72
N PRO A 296 -6.00 25.26 3.02
CA PRO A 296 -6.32 26.67 2.78
C PRO A 296 -7.63 26.91 2.03
N ALA A 297 -8.07 25.97 1.20
CA ALA A 297 -9.36 26.06 0.51
C ALA A 297 -10.57 26.02 1.47
N PHE A 298 -10.36 25.60 2.71
CA PHE A 298 -11.35 25.54 3.79
C PHE A 298 -10.96 26.44 4.98
N GLY A 299 -10.03 27.38 4.77
CA GLY A 299 -9.55 28.30 5.82
C GLY A 299 -8.51 27.70 6.77
N GLY A 300 -8.06 26.46 6.52
CA GLY A 300 -6.98 25.82 7.27
C GLY A 300 -5.60 26.35 6.89
N THR A 301 -4.59 26.02 7.69
CA THR A 301 -3.18 26.35 7.39
C THR A 301 -2.35 25.07 7.48
N PRO A 302 -1.66 24.66 6.40
CA PRO A 302 -0.76 23.51 6.46
C PRO A 302 0.43 23.83 7.34
N PRO A 303 1.10 22.82 7.92
CA PRO A 303 2.34 23.04 8.66
C PRO A 303 3.40 23.73 7.77
N PRO A 304 4.47 24.29 8.36
CA PRO A 304 5.66 24.70 7.59
C PRO A 304 6.18 23.54 6.73
N TYR A 305 6.79 23.86 5.57
CA TYR A 305 7.40 22.82 4.74
C TYR A 305 8.63 22.27 5.45
N PRO A 306 8.80 20.93 5.54
CA PRO A 306 9.93 20.35 6.25
C PRO A 306 11.22 20.57 5.46
N HIS A 307 12.27 21.01 6.15
CA HIS A 307 13.59 21.22 5.59
C HIS A 307 14.57 20.33 6.34
N PRO A 308 14.80 19.08 5.90
CA PRO A 308 15.57 18.09 6.66
C PRO A 308 16.99 18.55 7.03
N GLU A 309 17.59 19.42 6.23
CA GLU A 309 18.91 20.00 6.48
C GLU A 309 18.89 21.13 7.53
N GLN A 310 17.77 21.83 7.71
CA GLN A 310 17.61 22.94 8.66
C GLN A 310 16.96 22.49 9.98
N ASP A 311 16.08 21.49 9.94
CA ASP A 311 15.41 20.93 11.12
C ASP A 311 16.36 20.11 12.01
N ALA A 312 17.48 19.62 11.46
CA ALA A 312 18.55 18.96 12.22
C ALA A 312 19.48 19.95 12.96
N GLU A 313 19.44 21.23 12.61
CA GLU A 313 20.33 22.28 13.12
C GLU A 313 19.66 23.20 14.15
N ALA A 314 18.37 22.98 14.46
CA ALA A 314 17.68 23.65 15.53
C ALA A 314 18.32 23.27 16.89
N PRO A 315 18.87 24.21 17.67
CA PRO A 315 19.52 23.89 18.93
C PRO A 315 18.49 23.34 19.91
N ALA A 316 18.74 22.13 20.42
CA ALA A 316 18.01 21.59 21.56
C ALA A 316 18.05 22.61 22.69
N THR A 317 16.90 23.18 23.04
CA THR A 317 16.75 24.04 24.21
C THR A 317 17.24 23.27 25.43
N ALA A 318 18.33 23.76 26.04
CA ALA A 318 18.93 23.17 27.22
C ALA A 318 17.90 23.11 28.38
N PRO A 319 17.88 22.03 29.18
CA PRO A 319 16.98 21.95 30.32
C PRO A 319 17.34 23.01 31.37
N PRO A 320 16.36 23.54 32.12
CA PRO A 320 16.61 24.54 33.15
C PRO A 320 17.46 23.93 34.27
N THR A 321 18.62 24.53 34.52
CA THR A 321 19.47 24.21 35.68
C THR A 321 18.82 24.75 36.96
N THR A 322 18.44 23.85 37.86
CA THR A 322 18.01 24.17 39.23
C THR A 322 19.22 24.65 40.05
N PRO A 323 19.17 25.78 40.77
CA PRO A 323 20.22 26.16 41.69
C PRO A 323 20.10 25.39 43.01
N VAL A 324 21.26 25.12 43.61
CA VAL A 324 21.47 24.44 44.92
C VAL A 324 20.98 25.29 46.08
#